data_AF-A0A972WIE7-F1
#
_entry.id   AF-A0A972WIE7-F1
#
_cell.length_a   1.000
_cell.length_b   1.000
_cell.length_c   1.000
_cell.angle_alpha   90.00
_cell.angle_beta   90.00
_cell.angle_gamma   90.00
#
_symmetry.space_group_name_H-M   'P 1'
#
loop_
_entity.id
_entity.type
_entity.pdbx_description
1 polymer ?
#
loop_
_entity_poly.entity_id
_entity_poly.type
_entity_poly.pdbx_seq_one_letter_code
_entity_poly.pdbx_strand_id
1 'polypeptide(L)'
;MFKDHDGLIDQIRDRFAQVDHCPVQGKRIFFENAGGALTLKSVVERSAEMAAIPDNQGRDNPASKELVRIIDQSKRDIHTFLG
;
A
#
# COMPACT_ATOMS: atom_id res chain seq x y z
N MET A 1 -23.77 10.05 2.57
CA MET A 1 -22.42 9.61 2.14
C MET A 1 -22.28 8.09 2.22
N PHE A 2 -22.25 7.44 3.39
CA PHE A 2 -22.24 5.96 3.44
C PHE A 2 -23.64 5.32 3.45
N LYS A 3 -24.69 6.08 3.81
CA LYS A 3 -26.08 5.60 3.86
C LYS A 3 -26.70 5.36 2.49
N ASP A 4 -26.07 5.85 1.43
CA ASP A 4 -26.57 5.81 0.06
C ASP A 4 -25.93 4.67 -0.75
N HIS A 5 -24.99 3.93 -0.15
CA HIS A 5 -24.21 2.86 -0.78
C HIS A 5 -24.04 1.70 0.21
N ASP A 6 -25.01 0.79 0.20
CA ASP A 6 -25.00 -0.40 1.06
C ASP A 6 -23.72 -1.22 0.85
N GLY A 7 -23.09 -1.65 1.94
CA GLY A 7 -21.86 -2.45 1.92
C GLY A 7 -20.57 -1.69 1.57
N LEU A 8 -20.62 -0.38 1.30
CA LEU A 8 -19.42 0.40 0.95
C LEU A 8 -18.35 0.35 2.06
N ILE A 9 -18.77 0.41 3.33
CA ILE A 9 -17.83 0.31 4.46
C ILE A 9 -17.13 -1.05 4.49
N ASP A 10 -17.85 -2.14 4.24
CA ASP A 10 -17.25 -3.47 4.24
C ASP A 10 -16.27 -3.63 3.08
N GLN A 11 -16.59 -3.08 1.91
CA GLN A 11 -15.68 -3.06 0.76
C GLN A 11 -14.41 -2.23 1.02
N ILE A 12 -14.51 -1.11 1.74
CA ILE A 12 -13.34 -0.32 2.13
C ILE A 12 -12.50 -1.10 3.15
N ARG A 13 -13.14 -1.66 4.17
CA ARG A 13 -12.46 -2.42 5.23
C ARG A 13 -11.70 -3.62 4.67
N ASP A 14 -12.30 -4.35 3.72
CA ASP A 14 -11.66 -5.51 3.10
C ASP A 14 -10.38 -5.16 2.34
N ARG A 15 -10.16 -3.91 1.93
CA ARG A 15 -8.91 -3.52 1.26
C ARG A 15 -7.73 -3.38 2.21
N PHE A 16 -7.95 -3.23 3.51
CA PHE A 16 -6.89 -3.05 4.49
C PHE A 16 -6.42 -4.40 5.05
N ALA A 17 -5.10 -4.56 5.17
CA ALA A 17 -4.51 -5.68 5.87
C ALA A 17 -4.75 -5.53 7.38
N GLN A 18 -5.14 -6.61 8.05
CA GLN A 18 -5.27 -6.66 9.52
C GLN A 18 -6.26 -5.63 10.10
N VAL A 19 -7.35 -5.34 9.37
CA VAL A 19 -8.31 -4.27 9.70
C VAL A 19 -9.14 -4.55 10.97
N ASP A 20 -9.42 -5.81 11.27
CA ASP A 20 -10.25 -6.27 12.39
C ASP A 20 -9.53 -7.28 13.29
N HIS A 21 -8.28 -7.59 12.98
CA HIS A 21 -7.48 -8.61 13.64
C HIS A 21 -6.03 -8.15 13.80
N CYS A 22 -5.43 -8.48 14.93
CA CYS A 22 -4.00 -8.43 15.16
C CYS A 22 -3.45 -9.85 15.16
N PRO A 23 -2.37 -10.13 14.41
CA PRO A 23 -1.73 -11.45 14.39
C PRO A 23 -1.27 -11.96 15.77
N VAL A 24 -1.07 -11.06 16.74
CA VAL A 24 -0.60 -11.39 18.10
C VAL A 24 -1.72 -11.37 19.13
N GLN A 25 -2.65 -10.42 19.03
CA GLN A 25 -3.67 -10.15 20.07
C GLN A 25 -5.08 -10.62 19.70
N GLY A 26 -5.32 -11.11 18.48
CA GLY A 26 -6.65 -11.50 18.05
C GLY A 26 -7.49 -10.32 17.57
N LYS A 27 -8.82 -10.41 17.71
CA LYS A 27 -9.77 -9.40 17.22
C LYS A 27 -9.52 -8.02 17.85
N ARG A 28 -9.50 -6.97 17.02
CA ARG A 28 -9.17 -5.59 17.44
C ARG A 28 -9.96 -4.56 16.64
N ILE A 29 -10.23 -3.39 17.24
CA ILE A 29 -10.58 -2.17 16.53
C ILE A 29 -9.39 -1.20 16.60
N PHE A 30 -8.89 -0.72 15.45
CA PHE A 30 -7.73 0.17 15.37
C PHE A 30 -8.16 1.64 15.43
N PHE A 31 -7.80 2.34 16.52
CA PHE A 31 -8.08 3.78 16.71
C PHE A 31 -6.84 4.67 16.78
N GLU A 32 -5.63 4.11 16.66
CA GLU A 32 -4.35 4.83 16.77
C GLU A 32 -3.89 5.48 15.45
N ASN A 33 -4.82 5.98 14.62
CA ASN A 33 -4.52 6.51 13.28
C ASN A 33 -3.60 7.75 13.31
N ALA A 34 -3.50 8.44 14.45
CA ALA A 34 -2.58 9.55 14.64
C ALA A 34 -1.10 9.10 14.66
N GLY A 35 -0.82 7.89 15.15
CA GLY A 35 0.53 7.33 15.21
C GLY A 35 0.93 6.55 13.96
N GLY A 36 -0.03 6.15 13.13
CA GLY A 36 0.21 5.43 11.88
C GLY A 36 -1.07 4.91 11.24
N ALA A 37 -1.04 4.61 9.95
CA ALA A 37 -2.20 4.13 9.21
C ALA A 37 -2.20 2.61 9.06
N LEU A 38 -3.40 2.03 8.87
CA LEU A 38 -3.52 0.68 8.32
C LEU A 38 -3.01 0.65 6.87
N THR A 39 -2.38 -0.45 6.49
CA THR A 39 -1.81 -0.64 5.14
C THR A 39 -2.81 -1.36 4.25
N LEU A 40 -2.94 -0.95 2.98
CA LEU A 40 -3.72 -1.68 1.98
C LEU A 40 -3.06 -3.03 1.65
N LYS A 41 -3.86 -4.08 1.44
CA LYS A 41 -3.37 -5.41 1.01
C LYS A 41 -2.50 -5.31 -0.25
N SER A 42 -2.94 -4.53 -1.25
CA SER A 42 -2.19 -4.29 -2.49
C SER A 42 -0.84 -3.61 -2.28
N VAL A 43 -0.71 -2.74 -1.28
CA VAL A 43 0.57 -2.10 -0.93
C VAL A 43 1.52 -3.11 -0.30
N VAL A 44 1.01 -4.03 0.53
CA VAL A 44 1.81 -5.12 1.10
C VAL A 44 2.35 -6.03 0.00
N GLU A 45 1.49 -6.48 -0.91
CA GLU A 45 1.87 -7.33 -2.05
C GLU A 45 2.92 -6.65 -2.92
N ARG A 46 2.67 -5.40 -3.32
CA ARG A 46 3.59 -4.66 -4.18
C ARG A 46 4.94 -4.42 -3.50
N SER A 47 4.93 -4.16 -2.19
CA SER A 47 6.17 -3.97 -1.43
C SER A 47 6.99 -5.25 -1.38
N ALA A 48 6.34 -6.41 -1.19
CA ALA A 48 7.00 -7.71 -1.19
C ALA A 48 7.62 -8.03 -2.57
N GLU A 49 6.89 -7.77 -3.66
CA GLU A 49 7.40 -7.92 -5.03
C GLU A 49 8.66 -7.08 -5.28
N MET A 50 8.64 -5.80 -4.92
CA MET A 50 9.77 -4.90 -5.16
C MET A 50 10.97 -5.25 -4.28
N ALA A 51 10.73 -5.65 -3.02
CA ALA A 51 11.80 -6.07 -2.12
C ALA A 51 12.49 -7.38 -2.55
N ALA A 52 11.79 -8.24 -3.30
CA ALA A 52 12.33 -9.50 -3.79
C ALA A 52 13.28 -9.34 -4.99
N ILE A 53 13.33 -8.16 -5.62
CA ILE A 53 14.22 -7.90 -6.77
C ILE A 53 15.67 -7.77 -6.27
N PRO A 54 16.61 -8.62 -6.72
CA PRO A 54 17.99 -8.63 -6.22
C PRO A 54 18.86 -7.56 -6.91
N ASP A 55 18.32 -6.35 -7.08
CA ASP A 55 19.05 -5.24 -7.67
C ASP A 55 18.66 -3.91 -7.00
N ASN A 56 19.48 -2.89 -7.22
CA ASN A 56 19.23 -1.55 -6.72
C ASN A 56 19.34 -0.51 -7.83
N GLN A 57 18.67 0.62 -7.61
CA GLN A 57 18.79 1.77 -8.48
C GLN A 57 20.24 2.29 -8.46
N GLY A 58 20.77 2.61 -9.65
CA GLY A 58 22.08 3.26 -9.80
C GLY A 58 23.17 2.41 -10.44
N ARG A 59 22.90 1.14 -10.76
CA ARG A 59 23.79 0.32 -11.59
C ARG A 59 23.51 0.54 -13.08
N ASP A 60 24.53 0.45 -13.92
CA ASP A 60 24.35 0.45 -15.38
C ASP A 60 24.00 -0.95 -15.89
N ASN A 61 22.77 -1.38 -15.61
CA ASN A 61 22.22 -2.61 -16.12
C ASN A 61 20.71 -2.44 -16.43
N PRO A 62 20.09 -3.38 -17.16
CA PRO A 62 18.67 -3.27 -17.52
C PRO A 62 17.71 -3.26 -16.33
N ALA A 63 17.98 -4.04 -15.29
CA ALA A 63 17.08 -4.15 -14.12
C ALA A 63 17.05 -2.86 -13.31
N SER A 64 18.22 -2.27 -13.01
CA SER A 64 18.35 -0.95 -12.38
C SER A 64 17.64 0.15 -13.19
N LYS A 65 17.76 0.16 -14.52
CA LYS A 65 17.05 1.12 -15.39
C LYS A 65 15.53 0.96 -15.28
N GLU A 66 15.03 -0.26 -15.19
CA GLU A 66 13.60 -0.52 -15.00
C GLU A 66 13.11 -0.10 -13.61
N LEU A 67 13.89 -0.34 -12.56
CA LEU A 67 13.56 0.14 -11.20
C LEU A 67 13.47 1.67 -11.15
N VAL A 68 14.39 2.39 -11.80
CA VAL A 68 14.33 3.86 -11.92
C VAL A 68 13.08 4.28 -12.68
N ARG A 69 12.74 3.61 -13.79
CA ARG A 69 11.52 3.91 -14.56
C ARG A 69 10.26 3.77 -13.72
N ILE A 70 10.17 2.72 -12.89
CA ILE A 70 9.05 2.48 -11.96
C ILE A 70 8.98 3.61 -10.93
N ILE A 71 10.11 3.97 -10.30
CA ILE A 71 10.18 5.07 -9.32
C ILE A 71 9.69 6.39 -9.93
N ASP A 72 10.15 6.73 -11.13
CA ASP A 72 9.76 7.96 -11.81
C ASP A 72 8.28 7.97 -12.19
N GLN A 73 7.73 6.82 -12.57
CA GLN A 73 6.29 6.69 -12.78
C GLN A 73 5.52 6.89 -11.47
N SER A 74 5.93 6.24 -10.39
CA SER A 74 5.27 6.39 -9.08
C SER A 74 5.27 7.83 -8.57
N LYS A 75 6.35 8.60 -8.81
CA LYS A 75 6.40 10.04 -8.49
C LYS A 75 5.37 10.84 -9.29
N ARG A 76 5.24 10.58 -10.59
CA ARG A 76 4.23 11.23 -11.46
C ARG A 76 2.80 10.88 -11.03
N ASP A 77 2.56 9.63 -10.66
CA ASP A 77 1.25 9.17 -10.22
C ASP A 77 0.83 9.88 -8.92
N ILE A 78 1.74 9.98 -7.95
CA ILE A 78 1.48 10.70 -6.69
C ILE A 78 1.21 12.18 -6.94
N HIS A 79 1.96 12.82 -7.85
CA HIS A 79 1.73 14.21 -8.24
C HIS A 79 0.35 14.43 -8.86
N THR A 80 -0.21 13.43 -9.54
CA THR A 80 -1.58 13.50 -10.09
C THR A 80 -2.64 13.55 -8.97
N PHE A 81 -2.34 12.97 -7.81
CA PHE A 81 -3.25 12.94 -6.66
C PHE A 81 -3.02 14.08 -5.67
N LEU A 82 -1.77 14.47 -5.42
CA LEU A 82 -1.39 15.41 -4.36
C LEU A 82 -1.01 16.83 -4.84
N GLY A 83 -0.84 17.05 -6.14
CA GLY A 83 -0.50 18.35 -6.71
C GLY A 83 0.99 18.59 -6.88
#